data_AF-A0A8I1WC32-F1
#
_entry.id   AF-A0A8I1WC32-F1
#
_cell.length_a   1.000
_cell.length_b   1.000
_cell.length_c   1.000
_cell.angle_alpha   90.00
_cell.angle_beta   90.00
_cell.angle_gamma   90.00
#
_symmetry.space_group_name_H-M   'P 1'
#
loop_
_entity.id
_entity.type
_entity.pdbx_description
1 polymer ?
#
loop_
_entity_poly.entity_id
_entity_poly.type
_entity_poly.pdbx_seq_one_letter_code
_entity_poly.pdbx_strand_id
1 'polypeptide(L)'
;MDNQAFYEALEEEAKDINIEDLMNEMLNSFNQEKGQAPTPTDELKVRKMVLARKYIEKEINRLMMLRDAVKADWDQKIAKKKEEIEGLNGLIEHFIKVTNKGKKLSLDVATISLKRTGPRTVVQDEEKARDFLKEHNQLEKYLKKPELNTTLLQNAYRNDFKEMVSKEAERRIIIEEKSKGPLSQKRKKEIELEVESEWADSFFSKLPDFMKYMPEKKTLSITMK
;
A
#
# COMPACT_ATOMS: atom_id res chain seq x y z
N MET A 1 -31.74 15.24 -24.16
CA MET A 1 -32.85 14.46 -23.59
C MET A 1 -32.23 13.48 -22.63
N ASP A 2 -32.50 13.69 -21.35
CA ASP A 2 -31.72 13.16 -20.24
C ASP A 2 -31.91 11.65 -20.05
N ASN A 3 -30.78 10.94 -20.01
CA ASN A 3 -30.69 9.53 -19.60
C ASN A 3 -30.95 9.33 -18.10
N GLN A 4 -31.43 10.36 -17.38
CA GLN A 4 -31.61 10.33 -15.94
C GLN A 4 -32.67 9.31 -15.51
N ALA A 5 -33.79 9.22 -16.26
CA ALA A 5 -34.79 8.17 -16.07
C ALA A 5 -34.26 6.76 -16.36
N PHE A 6 -33.28 6.63 -17.27
CA PHE A 6 -32.62 5.34 -17.56
C PHE A 6 -31.65 4.93 -16.44
N TYR A 7 -30.92 5.88 -15.87
CA TYR A 7 -30.04 5.63 -14.73
C TYR A 7 -30.84 5.35 -13.44
N GLU A 8 -31.94 6.04 -13.20
CA GLU A 8 -32.84 5.79 -12.07
C GLU A 8 -33.52 4.41 -12.19
N ALA A 9 -34.00 4.03 -13.38
CA ALA A 9 -34.55 2.69 -13.62
C ALA A 9 -33.51 1.58 -13.45
N LEU A 10 -32.25 1.82 -13.84
CA LEU A 10 -31.13 0.90 -13.58
C LEU A 10 -30.73 0.84 -12.10
N GLU A 11 -30.86 1.96 -11.37
CA GLU A 11 -30.61 2.03 -9.93
C GLU A 11 -31.67 1.34 -9.08
N GLU A 12 -32.94 1.36 -9.51
CA GLU A 12 -34.01 0.58 -8.89
C GLU A 12 -33.87 -0.92 -9.20
N GLU A 13 -33.61 -1.30 -10.46
CA GLU A 13 -33.31 -2.71 -10.79
C GLU A 13 -32.14 -3.25 -9.97
N ALA A 14 -31.08 -2.46 -9.75
CA ALA A 14 -29.90 -2.90 -8.98
C ALA A 14 -30.15 -3.11 -7.48
N LYS A 15 -31.23 -2.55 -6.91
CA LYS A 15 -31.61 -2.79 -5.51
C LYS A 15 -32.38 -4.10 -5.33
N ASP A 16 -33.11 -4.54 -6.36
CA ASP A 16 -33.95 -5.75 -6.34
C ASP A 16 -33.25 -6.99 -6.93
N ILE A 17 -32.12 -6.83 -7.61
CA ILE A 17 -31.35 -7.96 -8.13
C ILE A 17 -30.55 -8.62 -6.98
N ASN A 18 -30.75 -9.92 -6.78
CA ASN A 18 -29.85 -10.73 -5.96
C ASN A 18 -28.46 -10.77 -6.64
N ILE A 19 -27.57 -9.89 -6.19
CA ILE A 19 -26.24 -9.66 -6.79
C ILE A 19 -25.44 -10.97 -6.86
N GLU A 20 -25.62 -11.88 -5.90
CA GLU A 20 -24.96 -13.20 -5.88
C GLU A 20 -25.43 -14.10 -7.03
N ASP A 21 -26.73 -14.14 -7.33
CA ASP A 21 -27.29 -14.96 -8.42
C ASP A 21 -26.88 -14.41 -9.79
N LEU A 22 -26.92 -13.08 -9.97
CA LEU A 22 -26.47 -12.41 -11.19
C LEU A 22 -24.96 -12.64 -11.43
N MET A 23 -24.15 -12.60 -10.36
CA MET A 23 -22.71 -12.90 -10.45
C MET A 23 -22.46 -14.36 -10.81
N ASN A 24 -23.24 -15.29 -10.26
CA ASN A 24 -23.09 -16.73 -10.51
C ASN A 24 -23.49 -17.14 -11.93
N GLU A 25 -24.61 -16.65 -12.47
CA GLU A 25 -25.02 -16.93 -13.86
C GLU A 25 -23.99 -16.45 -14.88
N MET A 26 -23.36 -15.31 -14.59
CA MET A 26 -22.40 -14.68 -15.51
C MET A 26 -20.97 -15.22 -15.41
N LEU A 27 -20.52 -15.60 -14.21
CA LEU A 27 -19.29 -16.37 -14.06
C LEU A 27 -19.41 -17.70 -14.81
N ASN A 28 -20.59 -18.32 -14.78
CA ASN A 28 -20.87 -19.53 -15.55
C ASN A 28 -20.85 -19.26 -17.07
N SER A 29 -21.43 -18.16 -17.56
CA SER A 29 -21.36 -17.82 -19.00
C SER A 29 -19.95 -17.46 -19.46
N PHE A 30 -19.18 -16.70 -18.66
CA PHE A 30 -17.80 -16.32 -18.98
C PHE A 30 -16.85 -17.54 -19.01
N ASN A 31 -17.03 -18.47 -18.08
CA ASN A 31 -16.27 -19.72 -18.05
C ASN A 31 -16.61 -20.65 -19.23
N GLN A 32 -17.83 -20.57 -19.77
CA GLN A 32 -18.29 -21.37 -20.91
C GLN A 32 -17.82 -20.81 -22.26
N GLU A 33 -17.70 -19.49 -22.43
CA GLU A 33 -17.54 -18.86 -23.76
C GLU A 33 -16.10 -18.50 -24.19
N LYS A 34 -15.07 -18.84 -23.40
CA LYS A 34 -13.62 -18.74 -23.74
C LYS A 34 -13.25 -17.87 -24.97
N GLY A 35 -13.52 -16.57 -24.92
CA GLY A 35 -12.96 -15.58 -25.85
C GLY A 35 -13.80 -15.15 -27.06
N GLN A 36 -15.14 -15.21 -27.03
CA GLN A 36 -15.95 -14.49 -28.04
C GLN A 36 -15.95 -12.97 -27.81
N ALA A 37 -16.08 -12.22 -28.91
CA ALA A 37 -16.15 -10.76 -28.90
C ALA A 37 -17.42 -10.28 -28.18
N PRO A 38 -17.33 -9.26 -27.31
CA PRO A 38 -18.45 -8.84 -26.47
C PRO A 38 -19.63 -8.35 -27.32
N THR A 39 -20.80 -8.90 -27.06
CA THR A 39 -22.08 -8.45 -27.61
C THR A 39 -22.57 -7.19 -26.88
N PRO A 40 -23.50 -6.38 -27.45
CA PRO A 40 -24.10 -5.23 -26.74
C PRO A 40 -24.76 -5.62 -25.41
N THR A 41 -25.24 -6.85 -25.29
CA THR A 41 -25.71 -7.48 -24.05
C THR A 41 -24.61 -7.54 -22.98
N ASP A 42 -23.36 -7.78 -23.38
CA ASP A 42 -22.19 -7.85 -22.49
C ASP A 42 -21.76 -6.46 -21.98
N GLU A 43 -22.00 -5.39 -22.75
CA GLU A 43 -21.75 -4.03 -22.28
C GLU A 43 -22.74 -3.62 -21.16
N LEU A 44 -24.03 -3.93 -21.32
CA LEU A 44 -25.03 -3.65 -20.30
C LEU A 44 -24.73 -4.43 -19.00
N LYS A 45 -24.33 -5.69 -19.16
CA LYS A 45 -23.85 -6.56 -18.07
C LYS A 45 -22.63 -5.97 -17.36
N VAL A 46 -21.63 -5.49 -18.11
CA VAL A 46 -20.44 -4.81 -17.54
C VAL A 46 -20.83 -3.53 -16.81
N ARG A 47 -21.77 -2.74 -17.33
CA ARG A 47 -22.30 -1.54 -16.65
C ARG A 47 -22.98 -1.90 -15.32
N LYS A 48 -23.83 -2.93 -15.29
CA LYS A 48 -24.44 -3.44 -14.05
C LYS A 48 -23.38 -3.88 -13.03
N MET A 49 -22.30 -4.54 -13.47
CA MET A 49 -21.18 -4.92 -12.60
C MET A 49 -20.39 -3.73 -12.05
N VAL A 50 -20.13 -2.71 -12.86
CA VAL A 50 -19.45 -1.48 -12.40
C VAL A 50 -20.30 -0.74 -11.37
N LEU A 51 -21.62 -0.69 -11.55
CA LEU A 51 -22.56 -0.12 -10.57
C LEU A 51 -22.57 -0.94 -9.28
N ALA A 52 -22.71 -2.27 -9.36
CA ALA A 52 -22.67 -3.15 -8.20
C ALA A 52 -21.36 -3.01 -7.41
N ARG A 53 -20.22 -2.95 -8.10
CA ARG A 53 -18.91 -2.68 -7.49
C ARG A 53 -18.90 -1.36 -6.71
N LYS A 54 -19.47 -0.29 -7.26
CA LYS A 54 -19.56 1.02 -6.58
C LYS A 54 -20.41 0.95 -5.31
N TYR A 55 -21.51 0.18 -5.34
CA TYR A 55 -22.34 -0.04 -4.16
C TYR A 55 -21.58 -0.82 -3.08
N ILE A 56 -20.86 -1.87 -3.46
CA ILE A 56 -20.01 -2.64 -2.54
C ILE A 56 -18.92 -1.74 -1.95
N GLU A 57 -18.25 -0.89 -2.74
CA GLU A 57 -17.26 0.07 -2.23
C GLU A 57 -17.86 1.07 -1.23
N LYS A 58 -19.07 1.59 -1.49
CA LYS A 58 -19.77 2.46 -0.54
C LYS A 58 -20.10 1.73 0.76
N GLU A 59 -20.56 0.49 0.69
CA GLU A 59 -20.89 -0.29 1.88
C GLU A 59 -19.64 -0.66 2.69
N ILE A 60 -18.52 -1.00 2.03
CA ILE A 60 -17.22 -1.19 2.69
C ILE A 60 -16.83 0.08 3.47
N ASN A 61 -16.94 1.26 2.84
CA ASN A 61 -16.62 2.53 3.50
C ASN A 61 -17.54 2.79 4.72
N ARG A 62 -18.84 2.51 4.60
CA ARG A 62 -19.79 2.64 5.70
C ARG A 62 -19.45 1.70 6.86
N LEU A 63 -19.13 0.44 6.58
CA LEU A 63 -18.73 -0.55 7.58
C LEU A 63 -17.42 -0.14 8.28
N MET A 64 -16.45 0.40 7.54
CA MET A 64 -15.23 0.97 8.12
C MET A 64 -15.52 2.12 9.08
N MET A 65 -16.41 3.06 8.70
CA MET A 65 -16.81 4.16 9.58
C MET A 65 -17.48 3.67 10.86
N LEU A 66 -18.37 2.68 10.77
CA LEU A 66 -19.01 2.07 11.95
C LEU A 66 -18.00 1.37 12.85
N ARG A 67 -17.07 0.61 12.28
CA ARG A 67 -15.97 -0.01 13.03
C ARG A 67 -15.14 1.03 13.77
N ASP A 68 -14.77 2.11 13.09
CA ASP A 68 -13.91 3.15 13.67
C ASP A 68 -14.64 3.92 14.78
N ALA A 69 -15.95 4.14 14.65
CA ALA A 69 -16.78 4.71 15.72
C ALA A 69 -16.85 3.79 16.95
N VAL A 70 -17.07 2.49 16.76
CA VAL A 70 -17.06 1.49 17.85
C VAL A 70 -15.70 1.44 18.51
N LYS A 71 -14.62 1.43 17.71
CA LYS A 71 -13.25 1.45 18.23
C LYS A 71 -12.98 2.70 19.08
N ALA A 72 -13.41 3.88 18.63
CA ALA A 72 -13.26 5.12 19.38
C ALA A 72 -13.98 5.09 20.73
N ASP A 73 -15.21 4.55 20.79
CA ASP A 73 -15.95 4.38 22.06
C ASP A 73 -15.21 3.44 23.03
N TRP A 74 -14.69 2.31 22.53
CA TRP A 74 -13.89 1.40 23.33
C TRP A 74 -12.57 2.02 23.79
N ASP A 75 -11.87 2.72 22.92
CA ASP A 75 -10.63 3.43 23.25
C ASP A 75 -10.88 4.49 24.35
N GLN A 76 -12.02 5.20 24.31
CA GLN A 76 -12.41 6.14 25.35
C GLN A 76 -12.70 5.43 26.69
N LYS A 77 -13.43 4.31 26.68
CA LYS A 77 -13.69 3.51 27.89
C LYS A 77 -12.39 2.97 28.50
N ILE A 78 -11.48 2.49 27.67
CA ILE A 78 -10.16 2.01 28.10
C ILE A 78 -9.35 3.17 28.69
N ALA A 79 -9.34 4.34 28.06
CA ALA A 79 -8.64 5.52 28.55
C ALA A 79 -9.12 5.93 29.95
N LYS A 80 -10.45 5.96 30.18
CA LYS A 80 -11.03 6.21 31.51
C LYS A 80 -10.55 5.20 32.55
N LYS A 81 -10.50 3.91 32.20
CA LYS A 81 -9.99 2.87 33.12
C LYS A 81 -8.50 2.98 33.39
N LYS A 82 -7.70 3.44 32.42
CA LYS A 82 -6.27 3.74 32.65
C LYS A 82 -6.09 4.91 33.62
N GLU A 83 -6.89 5.97 33.47
CA GLU A 83 -6.87 7.12 34.38
C GLU A 83 -7.28 6.72 35.81
N GLU A 84 -8.32 5.90 35.96
CA GLU A 84 -8.70 5.34 37.27
C GLU A 84 -7.54 4.54 37.91
N ILE A 85 -6.85 3.70 37.12
CA ILE A 85 -5.68 2.94 37.59
C ILE A 85 -4.52 3.88 37.98
N GLU A 86 -4.26 4.95 37.22
CA GLU A 86 -3.24 5.93 37.55
C GLU A 86 -3.54 6.65 38.87
N GLY A 87 -4.81 7.02 39.09
CA GLY A 87 -5.26 7.59 40.38
C GLY A 87 -5.04 6.63 41.54
N LEU A 88 -5.41 5.36 41.38
CA LEU A 88 -5.18 4.31 42.38
C LEU A 88 -3.67 4.10 42.64
N ASN A 89 -2.87 4.04 41.58
CA ASN A 89 -1.42 3.92 41.69
C ASN A 89 -0.81 5.11 42.44
N GLY A 90 -1.29 6.33 42.17
CA GLY A 90 -0.86 7.54 42.88
C GLY A 90 -1.17 7.48 44.37
N LEU A 91 -2.36 7.01 44.76
CA LEU A 91 -2.73 6.79 46.17
C LEU A 91 -1.86 5.74 46.84
N ILE A 92 -1.64 4.60 46.18
CA ILE A 92 -0.80 3.51 46.67
C ILE A 92 0.66 3.99 46.83
N GLU A 93 1.18 4.71 45.84
CA GLU A 93 2.52 5.28 45.87
C GLU A 93 2.67 6.28 47.01
N HIS A 94 1.69 7.16 47.21
CA HIS A 94 1.68 8.12 48.31
C HIS A 94 1.68 7.41 49.67
N PHE A 95 0.82 6.39 49.84
CA PHE A 95 0.78 5.58 51.06
C PHE A 95 2.13 4.91 51.33
N ILE A 96 2.76 4.29 50.32
CA ILE A 96 4.05 3.63 50.51
C ILE A 96 5.13 4.64 50.90
N LYS A 97 5.20 5.79 50.22
CA LYS A 97 6.21 6.82 50.49
C LYS A 97 6.04 7.47 51.87
N VAL A 98 4.83 7.91 52.19
CA VAL A 98 4.57 8.77 53.36
C VAL A 98 4.23 7.95 54.59
N THR A 99 3.29 7.01 54.47
CA THR A 99 2.77 6.24 55.60
C THR A 99 3.63 5.02 55.90
N ASN A 100 4.01 4.25 54.88
CA ASN A 100 4.82 3.03 55.03
C ASN A 100 6.34 3.29 54.97
N LYS A 101 6.77 4.56 54.97
CA LYS A 101 8.18 5.00 54.99
C LYS A 101 9.05 4.34 53.91
N GLY A 102 8.49 4.11 52.72
CA GLY A 102 9.16 3.48 51.59
C GLY A 102 9.35 1.96 51.70
N LYS A 103 8.83 1.31 52.74
CA LYS A 103 8.95 -0.15 52.91
C LYS A 103 7.99 -0.88 51.96
N LYS A 104 8.38 -2.08 51.54
CA LYS A 104 7.50 -2.97 50.76
C LYS A 104 6.24 -3.33 51.57
N LEU A 105 5.11 -3.40 50.89
CA LEU A 105 3.83 -3.84 51.44
C LEU A 105 3.50 -5.20 50.83
N SER A 106 3.34 -6.22 51.66
CA SER A 106 2.91 -7.55 51.21
C SER A 106 1.46 -7.77 51.65
N LEU A 107 0.57 -7.89 50.67
CA LEU A 107 -0.85 -8.18 50.83
C LEU A 107 -1.15 -9.57 50.27
N ASP A 108 -2.27 -10.16 50.67
CA ASP A 108 -2.72 -11.47 50.18
C ASP A 108 -2.89 -11.51 48.66
N VAL A 109 -3.19 -10.36 48.05
CA VAL A 109 -3.42 -10.20 46.60
C VAL A 109 -2.17 -9.78 45.82
N ALA A 110 -1.20 -9.11 46.46
CA ALA A 110 -0.03 -8.57 45.78
C ALA A 110 1.06 -8.10 46.75
N THR A 111 2.31 -8.08 46.27
CA THR A 111 3.39 -7.33 46.93
C THR A 111 3.68 -6.05 46.17
N ILE A 112 3.63 -4.92 46.86
CA ILE A 112 3.82 -3.58 46.30
C ILE A 112 5.10 -2.98 46.87
N SER A 113 5.97 -2.48 46.00
CA SER A 113 7.23 -1.84 46.39
C SER A 113 7.64 -0.77 45.37
N LEU A 114 8.39 0.22 45.83
CA LEU A 114 8.98 1.23 44.94
C LEU A 114 10.26 0.68 44.33
N LYS A 115 10.28 0.55 43.01
CA LYS A 115 11.49 0.17 42.28
C LYS A 115 12.29 1.42 41.94
N ARG A 116 13.55 1.47 42.37
CA ARG A 116 14.47 2.52 41.93
C ARG A 116 14.91 2.25 40.50
N THR A 117 14.58 3.16 39.59
CA THR A 117 15.27 3.29 38.30
C THR A 117 16.38 4.34 38.47
N GLY A 118 17.58 4.04 37.98
CA GLY A 118 18.69 5.01 38.00
C GLY A 118 18.37 6.23 37.14
N PRO A 119 19.03 7.38 37.39
CA PRO A 119 18.89 8.56 36.53
C PRO A 119 19.25 8.19 35.09
N ARG A 120 18.43 8.63 34.14
CA ARG A 120 18.66 8.47 32.70
C ARG A 120 18.71 9.84 32.06
N THR A 121 19.64 10.05 31.15
CA THR A 121 19.73 11.25 30.32
C THR A 121 19.02 10.99 29.00
N VAL A 122 18.31 12.00 28.51
CA VAL A 122 17.62 11.98 27.21
C VAL A 122 18.24 13.06 26.34
N VAL A 123 18.50 12.74 25.08
CA VAL A 123 18.95 13.74 24.10
C VAL A 123 17.80 14.70 23.83
N GLN A 124 17.99 15.98 24.15
CA GLN A 124 16.98 17.02 23.94
C GLN A 124 17.05 17.64 22.54
N ASP A 125 18.23 17.70 21.95
CA ASP A 125 18.51 18.35 20.67
C ASP A 125 19.45 17.46 19.85
N GLU A 126 18.91 16.83 18.81
CA GLU A 126 19.67 15.89 17.99
C GLU A 126 20.71 16.60 17.11
N GLU A 127 20.43 17.81 16.64
CA GLU A 127 21.35 18.55 15.76
C GLU A 127 22.60 18.97 16.51
N LYS A 128 22.43 19.54 17.71
CA LYS A 128 23.58 19.87 18.58
C LYS A 128 24.36 18.64 19.01
N ALA A 129 23.67 17.54 19.28
CA ALA A 129 24.35 16.29 19.61
C ALA A 129 25.17 15.77 18.41
N ARG A 130 24.65 15.85 17.19
CA ARG A 130 25.37 15.47 15.98
C ARG A 130 26.59 16.35 15.74
N ASP A 131 26.45 17.66 15.86
CA ASP A 131 27.57 18.59 15.65
C ASP A 131 28.66 18.41 16.70
N PHE A 132 28.30 18.28 17.97
CA PHE A 132 29.23 17.91 19.04
C PHE A 132 29.96 16.59 18.74
N LEU A 133 29.23 15.56 18.29
CA LEU A 133 29.82 14.27 17.95
C LEU A 133 30.71 14.31 16.70
N LYS A 134 30.45 15.20 15.74
CA LYS A 134 31.34 15.44 14.59
C LYS A 134 32.63 16.12 15.02
N GLU A 135 32.54 17.19 15.83
CA GLU A 135 33.72 17.92 16.34
C GLU A 135 34.66 17.00 17.11
N HIS A 136 34.12 15.98 17.79
CA HIS A 136 34.90 15.01 18.57
C HIS A 136 35.26 13.74 17.79
N ASN A 137 34.95 13.64 16.49
CA ASN A 137 35.16 12.46 15.64
C ASN A 137 34.55 11.17 16.23
N GLN A 138 33.40 11.26 16.90
CA GLN A 138 32.71 10.12 17.51
C GLN A 138 31.37 9.78 16.85
N LEU A 139 30.92 10.59 15.88
CA LEU A 139 29.61 10.44 15.25
C LEU A 139 29.35 9.02 14.72
N GLU A 140 30.33 8.41 14.05
CA GLU A 140 30.18 7.07 13.47
C GLU A 140 29.91 5.97 14.50
N LYS A 141 30.32 6.15 15.77
CA LYS A 141 30.05 5.18 16.85
C LYS A 141 28.58 5.13 17.25
N TYR A 142 27.85 6.22 17.01
CA TYR A 142 26.46 6.39 17.40
C TYR A 142 25.50 6.34 16.20
N LEU A 143 26.03 6.40 14.98
CA LEU A 143 25.25 6.19 13.76
C LEU A 143 25.03 4.70 13.50
N LYS A 144 23.83 4.36 13.03
CA LYS A 144 23.59 3.05 12.42
C LYS A 144 24.32 2.99 11.09
N LYS A 145 24.67 1.77 10.64
CA LYS A 145 25.18 1.57 9.28
C LYS A 145 24.16 2.14 8.29
N PRO A 146 24.61 2.91 7.28
CA PRO A 146 23.70 3.42 6.26
C PRO A 146 23.01 2.23 5.57
N GLU A 147 21.69 2.29 5.49
CA GLU A 147 20.90 1.27 4.81
C GLU A 147 21.07 1.39 3.30
N LEU A 148 21.17 0.25 2.61
CA LEU A 148 21.19 0.22 1.16
C LEU A 148 19.82 0.67 0.63
N ASN A 149 19.81 1.72 -0.18
CA ASN A 149 18.60 2.15 -0.88
C ASN A 149 18.30 1.19 -2.04
N THR A 150 17.52 0.16 -1.76
CA THR A 150 17.15 -0.90 -2.73
C THR A 150 16.34 -0.36 -3.89
N THR A 151 15.48 0.64 -3.67
CA THR A 151 14.68 1.27 -4.73
C THR A 151 15.56 2.01 -5.73
N LEU A 152 16.56 2.76 -5.25
CA LEU A 152 17.50 3.46 -6.13
C LEU A 152 18.32 2.46 -6.95
N LEU A 153 18.77 1.37 -6.32
CA LEU A 153 19.47 0.29 -6.99
C LEU A 153 18.59 -0.38 -8.08
N GLN A 154 17.35 -0.75 -7.75
CA GLN A 154 16.40 -1.34 -8.69
C GLN A 154 16.11 -0.42 -9.88
N ASN A 155 15.95 0.88 -9.61
CA ASN A 155 15.74 1.88 -10.66
C ASN A 155 16.96 2.05 -11.57
N ALA A 156 18.18 1.95 -11.03
CA ALA A 156 19.40 1.99 -11.85
C ALA A 156 19.41 0.86 -12.89
N TYR A 157 19.22 -0.40 -12.47
CA TYR A 157 19.15 -1.54 -13.41
C TYR A 157 18.00 -1.42 -14.41
N ARG A 158 16.84 -0.88 -14.01
CA ARG A 158 15.73 -0.62 -14.92
C ARG A 158 16.07 0.45 -15.96
N ASN A 159 16.79 1.49 -15.56
CA ASN A 159 17.20 2.56 -16.46
C ASN A 159 18.27 2.07 -17.44
N ASP A 160 19.23 1.26 -16.99
CA ASP A 160 20.23 0.64 -17.85
C ASP A 160 19.57 -0.23 -18.94
N PHE A 161 18.54 -0.99 -18.56
CA PHE A 161 17.75 -1.77 -19.52
C PHE A 161 17.03 -0.87 -20.54
N LYS A 162 16.36 0.18 -20.07
CA LYS A 162 15.67 1.13 -20.96
C LYS A 162 16.62 1.84 -21.91
N GLU A 163 17.82 2.19 -21.46
CA GLU A 163 18.83 2.81 -22.30
C GLU A 163 19.31 1.86 -23.40
N MET A 164 19.49 0.57 -23.08
CA MET A 164 19.81 -0.45 -24.08
C MET A 164 18.68 -0.65 -25.09
N VAL A 165 17.43 -0.74 -24.62
CA VAL A 165 16.25 -0.86 -25.47
C VAL A 165 16.12 0.35 -26.39
N SER A 166 16.29 1.57 -25.86
CA SER A 166 16.21 2.81 -26.64
C SER A 166 17.28 2.88 -27.74
N LYS A 167 18.53 2.55 -27.43
CA LYS A 167 19.64 2.53 -28.42
C LYS A 167 19.39 1.53 -29.55
N GLU A 168 18.88 0.35 -29.23
CA GLU A 168 18.60 -0.67 -30.24
C GLU A 168 17.32 -0.35 -31.04
N ALA A 169 16.29 0.18 -30.38
CA ALA A 169 15.08 0.66 -31.05
C ALA A 169 15.41 1.79 -32.04
N GLU A 170 16.26 2.74 -31.66
CA GLU A 170 16.74 3.80 -32.57
C GLU A 170 17.45 3.22 -33.80
N ARG A 171 18.31 2.20 -33.63
CA ARG A 171 18.97 1.52 -34.76
C ARG A 171 17.95 0.87 -35.70
N ARG A 172 16.96 0.15 -35.15
CA ARG A 172 15.90 -0.49 -35.95
C ARG A 172 15.04 0.53 -36.69
N ILE A 173 14.69 1.63 -36.02
CA ILE A 173 13.95 2.74 -36.63
C ILE A 173 14.73 3.33 -37.80
N ILE A 174 16.03 3.60 -37.65
CA ILE A 174 16.87 4.16 -38.74
C ILE A 174 16.92 3.20 -39.95
N ILE A 175 17.08 1.90 -39.70
CA ILE A 175 17.12 0.88 -40.77
C ILE A 175 15.76 0.82 -41.49
N GLU A 176 14.66 0.79 -40.73
CA GLU A 176 13.33 0.68 -41.29
C GLU A 176 12.93 1.96 -42.06
N GLU A 177 13.26 3.15 -41.53
CA GLU A 177 13.04 4.43 -42.21
C GLU A 177 13.83 4.54 -43.53
N LYS A 178 15.06 4.01 -43.59
CA LYS A 178 15.85 3.93 -44.83
C LYS A 178 15.21 3.01 -45.88
N SER A 179 14.45 2.01 -45.46
CA SER A 179 13.84 1.00 -46.35
C SER A 179 12.40 1.33 -46.77
N LYS A 180 11.61 1.98 -45.91
CA LYS A 180 10.17 2.18 -46.09
C LYS A 180 9.73 3.65 -46.05
N GLY A 181 10.65 4.59 -45.82
CA GLY A 181 10.33 6.01 -45.63
C GLY A 181 9.95 6.35 -44.17
N PRO A 182 9.52 7.60 -43.90
CA PRO A 182 9.32 8.09 -42.54
C PRO A 182 8.24 7.31 -41.78
N LEU A 183 8.57 6.87 -40.56
CA LEU A 183 7.68 6.08 -39.71
C LEU A 183 6.80 6.95 -38.82
N SER A 184 5.56 6.49 -38.59
CA SER A 184 4.64 7.13 -37.63
C SER A 184 5.13 6.94 -36.18
N GLN A 185 4.74 7.85 -35.28
CA GLN A 185 5.04 7.71 -33.84
C GLN A 185 4.51 6.41 -33.25
N LYS A 186 3.38 5.89 -33.76
CA LYS A 186 2.82 4.60 -33.32
C LYS A 186 3.76 3.45 -33.67
N ARG A 187 4.30 3.42 -34.88
CA ARG A 187 5.24 2.37 -35.31
C ARG A 187 6.57 2.43 -34.55
N LYS A 188 7.06 3.64 -34.23
CA LYS A 188 8.27 3.80 -33.40
C LYS A 188 8.09 3.21 -31.99
N LYS A 189 6.91 3.39 -31.38
CA LYS A 189 6.58 2.77 -30.08
C LYS A 189 6.41 1.25 -30.17
N GLU A 190 5.88 0.74 -31.27
CA GLU A 190 5.80 -0.71 -31.50
C GLU A 190 7.20 -1.33 -31.59
N ILE A 191 8.14 -0.69 -32.30
CA ILE A 191 9.53 -1.16 -32.39
C ILE A 191 10.21 -1.16 -31.01
N GLU A 192 9.96 -0.13 -30.19
CA GLU A 192 10.48 -0.08 -28.81
C GLU A 192 9.94 -1.24 -27.95
N LEU A 193 8.63 -1.53 -28.04
CA LEU A 193 7.98 -2.66 -27.37
C LEU A 193 8.49 -4.03 -27.87
N GLU A 194 8.71 -4.17 -29.18
CA GLU A 194 9.28 -5.37 -29.79
C GLU A 194 10.68 -5.63 -29.21
N VAL A 195 11.56 -4.63 -29.22
CA VAL A 195 12.92 -4.71 -28.63
C VAL A 195 12.87 -5.01 -27.14
N GLU A 196 11.99 -4.34 -26.39
CA GLU A 196 11.83 -4.57 -24.95
C GLU A 196 11.46 -6.03 -24.67
N SER A 197 10.50 -6.58 -25.42
CA SER A 197 10.05 -7.97 -25.26
C SER A 197 11.12 -8.99 -25.63
N GLU A 198 11.89 -8.75 -26.70
CA GLU A 198 12.95 -9.66 -27.16
C GLU A 198 14.14 -9.67 -26.20
N TRP A 199 14.47 -8.52 -25.61
CA TRP A 199 15.69 -8.35 -24.82
C TRP A 199 15.47 -8.56 -23.33
N ALA A 200 14.23 -8.48 -22.84
CA ALA A 200 13.89 -8.67 -21.44
C ALA A 200 14.50 -9.98 -20.89
N ASP A 201 14.20 -11.13 -21.47
CA ASP A 201 14.65 -12.43 -20.94
C ASP A 201 16.19 -12.56 -20.90
N SER A 202 16.88 -12.01 -21.91
CA SER A 202 18.36 -12.02 -22.00
C SER A 202 19.03 -11.08 -20.99
N PHE A 203 18.44 -9.89 -20.77
CA PHE A 203 18.95 -8.94 -19.80
C PHE A 203 18.70 -9.43 -18.37
N PHE A 204 17.48 -9.90 -18.10
CA PHE A 204 17.05 -10.30 -16.77
C PHE A 204 17.64 -11.64 -16.32
N SER A 205 18.08 -12.51 -17.24
CA SER A 205 18.82 -13.75 -16.92
C SER A 205 20.27 -13.53 -16.52
N LYS A 206 20.85 -12.35 -16.81
CA LYS A 206 22.23 -11.97 -16.46
C LYS A 206 22.31 -11.08 -15.23
N LEU A 207 21.19 -10.85 -14.55
CA LEU A 207 21.19 -10.06 -13.34
C LEU A 207 21.96 -10.77 -12.22
N PRO A 208 22.60 -10.02 -11.32
CA PRO A 208 23.25 -10.59 -10.14
C PRO A 208 22.27 -11.37 -9.26
N ASP A 209 22.76 -12.37 -8.53
CA ASP A 209 21.95 -13.31 -7.71
C ASP A 209 21.03 -12.65 -6.66
N PHE A 210 21.30 -11.40 -6.28
CA PHE A 210 20.46 -10.62 -5.36
C PHE A 210 19.28 -9.90 -6.04
N MET A 211 19.19 -9.94 -7.37
CA MET A 211 18.08 -9.38 -8.15
C MET A 211 17.24 -10.49 -8.77
N LYS A 212 15.92 -10.36 -8.67
CA LYS A 212 14.96 -11.29 -9.28
C LYS A 212 14.10 -10.57 -10.30
N TYR A 213 13.99 -11.14 -11.50
CA TYR A 213 13.03 -10.68 -12.49
C TYR A 213 11.60 -10.93 -12.05
N MET A 214 10.77 -9.88 -12.09
CA MET A 214 9.32 -9.97 -11.97
C MET A 214 8.71 -9.43 -13.25
N PRO A 215 8.08 -10.27 -14.08
CA PRO A 215 7.46 -9.82 -15.32
C PRO A 215 6.28 -8.89 -15.04
N GLU A 216 5.97 -8.05 -16.02
CA GLU A 216 4.90 -7.07 -15.93
C GLU A 216 3.55 -7.77 -15.68
N LYS A 217 2.87 -7.41 -14.59
CA LYS A 217 1.49 -7.80 -14.33
C LYS A 217 0.58 -6.69 -14.82
N LYS A 218 -0.23 -6.98 -15.83
CA LYS A 218 -1.33 -6.09 -16.24
C LYS A 218 -2.44 -6.19 -15.20
N THR A 219 -2.52 -5.18 -14.34
CA THR A 219 -3.63 -5.04 -13.39
C THR A 219 -4.74 -4.18 -14.00
N LEU A 220 -5.98 -4.60 -13.82
CA LEU A 220 -7.15 -3.85 -14.29
C LEU A 220 -7.18 -2.47 -13.61
N SER A 221 -7.27 -1.40 -14.40
CA SER A 221 -7.42 -0.02 -13.92
C SER A 221 -8.77 0.52 -14.40
N ILE A 222 -9.68 0.79 -13.47
CA ILE A 222 -10.99 1.40 -13.76
C ILE A 222 -10.99 2.79 -13.12
N THR A 223 -11.05 3.82 -13.97
CA THR A 223 -11.19 5.22 -13.53
C THR A 223 -12.57 5.71 -13.97
N MET A 224 -13.41 6.09 -13.01
CA MET A 224 -14.73 6.64 -13.30
C MET A 224 -14.60 8.12 -13.67
N LYS A 225 -15.39 8.56 -14.66
CA LYS A 225 -15.63 9.99 -14.94
C LYS A 225 -16.74 10.52 -14.05
#